data_AF-A0A2H0SN21-F1
#
_entry.id   AF-A0A2H0SN21-F1
#
_cell.length_a   1.000
_cell.length_b   1.000
_cell.length_c   1.000
_cell.angle_alpha   90.00
_cell.angle_beta   90.00
_cell.angle_gamma   90.00
#
_symmetry.space_group_name_H-M   'P 1'
#
loop_
_entity.id
_entity.type
_entity.pdbx_description
1 polymer ?
#
loop_
_entity_poly.entity_id
_entity_poly.type
_entity_poly.pdbx_seq_one_letter_code
_entity_poly.pdbx_strand_id
1 'polypeptide(L)'
;MLILIQEHLAEFVQYIQYKILRAKYSFPLPRSIDFDTKIDKKNKTFLINSAEYPGLYVIAPLNDEQTTIDLVNDAIFTYFDVPRYIAKNTENHFFPRNMKPGKKTQFVYPKGLAFA
;
A
#
# COMPACT_ATOMS: atom_id res chain seq x y z
N MET A 1 25.97 3.38 5.48
CA MET A 1 26.26 2.12 6.20
C MET A 1 25.51 2.01 7.53
N LEU A 2 25.50 3.04 8.39
CA LEU A 2 24.75 3.01 9.66
C LEU A 2 23.22 2.87 9.49
N ILE A 3 22.64 3.53 8.47
CA ILE A 3 21.19 3.52 8.19
C ILE A 3 20.70 2.12 7.80
N LEU A 4 21.46 1.41 6.96
CA LEU A 4 21.17 0.03 6.55
C LEU A 4 21.12 -0.93 7.75
N ILE A 5 22.00 -0.73 8.73
CA ILE A 5 22.03 -1.57 9.94
C ILE A 5 20.79 -1.32 10.80
N GLN A 6 20.32 -0.08 10.90
CA GLN A 6 19.10 0.26 11.66
C GLN A 6 17.84 -0.29 11.00
N GLU A 7 17.72 -0.21 9.66
CA GLU A 7 16.59 -0.79 8.94
C GLU A 7 16.50 -2.31 9.14
N HIS A 8 17.63 -3.02 9.03
CA HIS A 8 17.68 -4.46 9.25
C HIS A 8 17.32 -4.85 10.70
N LEU A 9 17.74 -4.06 11.69
CA LEU A 9 17.39 -4.28 13.09
C LEU A 9 15.88 -4.10 13.33
N ALA A 10 15.27 -3.07 12.75
CA ALA A 10 13.83 -2.85 12.84
C ALA A 10 13.03 -3.99 12.17
N GLU A 11 13.44 -4.44 10.99
CA GLU A 11 12.84 -5.59 10.31
C GLU A 11 12.99 -6.88 11.13
N PHE A 12 14.13 -7.09 11.79
CA PHE A 12 14.35 -8.26 12.64
C PHE A 12 13.48 -8.25 13.90
N VAL A 13 13.31 -7.11 14.56
CA VAL A 13 12.40 -6.98 15.72
C VAL A 13 10.97 -7.29 15.30
N GLN A 14 10.53 -6.75 14.16
CA GLN A 14 9.20 -7.05 13.60
C GLN A 14 9.07 -8.55 13.27
N TYR A 15 10.09 -9.16 12.66
CA TYR A 15 10.10 -10.60 12.39
C TYR A 15 9.86 -11.44 13.65
N ILE A 16 10.57 -11.15 14.75
CA ILE A 16 10.36 -11.87 16.02
C ILE A 16 8.94 -11.66 16.54
N GLN A 17 8.46 -10.42 16.55
CA GLN A 17 7.13 -10.08 17.07
C GLN A 17 6.00 -10.76 16.29
N TYR A 18 6.04 -10.73 14.96
CA TYR A 18 4.94 -11.21 14.13
C TYR A 18 5.05 -12.71 13.81
N LYS A 19 6.25 -13.23 13.57
CA LYS A 19 6.43 -14.64 13.16
C LYS A 19 6.65 -15.60 14.32
N ILE A 20 7.46 -15.20 15.31
CA ILE A 20 7.84 -16.09 16.43
C ILE A 20 6.83 -15.97 17.56
N LEU A 21 6.53 -14.74 17.99
CA LEU A 21 5.66 -14.48 19.12
C LEU A 21 4.16 -14.55 18.77
N ARG A 22 3.81 -14.70 17.48
CA ARG A 22 2.43 -14.76 16.96
C ARG A 22 1.54 -13.67 17.57
N ALA A 23 2.09 -12.48 17.75
CA ALA A 23 1.31 -11.39 18.28
C ALA A 23 0.14 -11.14 17.32
N LYS A 24 -1.09 -11.24 17.85
CA LYS A 24 -2.31 -11.04 17.08
C LYS A 24 -2.46 -9.55 16.83
N TYR A 25 -2.28 -9.14 15.59
CA TYR A 25 -2.51 -7.75 15.19
C TYR A 25 -3.64 -7.70 14.18
N SER A 26 -4.68 -6.94 14.51
CA SER A 26 -5.70 -6.57 13.55
C SER A 26 -5.39 -5.16 13.07
N PHE A 27 -4.95 -5.03 11.83
CA PHE A 27 -4.92 -3.74 11.15
C PHE A 27 -6.30 -3.54 10.53
N PRO A 28 -7.00 -2.42 10.80
CA PRO A 28 -8.33 -2.17 10.27
C PRO A 28 -8.25 -1.78 8.78
N LEU A 29 -7.69 -2.66 7.95
CA LEU A 29 -7.60 -2.46 6.51
C LEU A 29 -9.01 -2.55 5.92
N PRO A 30 -9.48 -1.49 5.22
CA PRO A 30 -10.75 -1.53 4.55
C PRO A 30 -10.71 -2.56 3.41
N ARG A 31 -11.88 -3.13 3.09
CA ARG A 31 -12.00 -4.08 1.97
C ARG A 31 -11.75 -3.42 0.61
N SER A 32 -12.00 -2.13 0.52
CA SER A 32 -11.82 -1.35 -0.69
C SER A 32 -11.54 0.10 -0.35
N ILE A 33 -10.75 0.75 -1.19
CA ILE A 33 -10.46 2.18 -1.11
C ILE A 33 -10.76 2.77 -2.48
N ASP A 34 -11.53 3.85 -2.49
CA ASP A 34 -11.80 4.60 -3.71
C ASP A 34 -10.75 5.71 -3.88
N PHE A 35 -10.20 5.77 -5.09
CA PHE A 35 -9.24 6.80 -5.50
C PHE A 35 -9.77 7.59 -6.68
N ASP A 36 -9.62 8.91 -6.59
CA ASP A 36 -9.69 9.78 -7.74
C ASP A 36 -8.35 9.75 -8.48
N THR A 37 -8.40 9.67 -9.81
CA THR A 37 -7.20 9.67 -10.65
C THR A 37 -7.18 10.87 -11.58
N LYS A 38 -6.03 11.53 -11.70
CA LYS A 38 -5.77 12.62 -12.65
C LYS A 38 -4.46 12.36 -13.38
N ILE A 39 -4.39 12.78 -14.63
CA ILE A 39 -3.13 12.75 -15.38
C ILE A 39 -2.50 14.14 -15.35
N ASP A 40 -1.24 14.20 -14.96
CA ASP A 40 -0.36 15.31 -15.30
C ASP A 40 0.38 15.00 -16.60
N LYS A 41 -0.10 15.59 -17.70
CA LYS A 41 0.49 15.39 -19.04
C LYS A 41 1.90 15.98 -19.17
N LYS A 42 2.23 17.01 -18.37
CA LYS A 42 3.52 17.69 -18.43
C LYS A 42 4.62 16.80 -17.86
N ASN A 43 4.32 16.18 -16.72
CA ASN A 43 5.26 15.32 -16.00
C ASN A 43 5.13 13.83 -16.35
N LYS A 44 4.15 13.46 -17.20
CA LYS A 44 3.83 12.06 -17.55
C LYS A 44 3.57 11.21 -16.31
N THR A 45 2.81 11.75 -15.35
CA THR A 45 2.48 11.07 -14.10
C THR A 45 0.97 10.91 -13.91
N PHE A 46 0.61 9.83 -13.21
CA PHE A 46 -0.66 9.60 -12.57
C PHE A 46 -0.66 10.19 -11.18
N LEU A 47 -1.62 11.06 -10.90
CA LEU A 47 -1.94 11.54 -9.57
C LEU A 47 -3.13 10.73 -9.07
N ILE A 48 -2.97 10.07 -7.93
CA ILE A 48 -3.97 9.18 -7.34
C ILE A 48 -4.19 9.65 -5.92
N ASN A 49 -5.42 10.03 -5.56
CA ASN A 49 -5.73 10.54 -4.22
C ASN A 49 -7.07 9.99 -3.72
N SER A 50 -7.18 9.76 -2.41
CA SER A 50 -8.44 9.35 -1.81
C SER A 50 -9.11 10.53 -1.10
N ALA A 51 -10.38 10.78 -1.43
CA ALA A 51 -11.20 11.73 -0.67
C ALA A 51 -11.67 11.15 0.67
N GLU A 52 -11.76 9.81 0.77
CA GLU A 52 -12.18 9.09 1.98
C GLU A 52 -11.07 9.05 3.03
N TYR A 53 -9.80 9.03 2.59
CA TYR A 53 -8.62 8.98 3.45
C TYR A 53 -7.72 10.20 3.20
N PRO A 54 -7.94 11.34 3.90
CA PRO A 54 -7.15 12.55 3.71
C PRO A 54 -5.66 12.32 3.96
N GLY A 55 -4.82 12.70 3.00
CA GLY A 55 -3.36 12.49 3.07
C GLY A 55 -2.89 11.21 2.38
N LEU A 56 -3.80 10.31 1.99
CA LEU A 56 -3.47 9.18 1.12
C LEU A 56 -3.41 9.64 -0.34
N TYR A 57 -2.20 9.93 -0.82
CA TYR A 57 -1.93 10.32 -2.20
C TYR A 57 -0.70 9.61 -2.75
N VAL A 58 -0.72 9.36 -4.06
CA VAL A 58 0.34 8.67 -4.79
C VAL A 58 0.59 9.38 -6.10
N ILE A 59 1.88 9.50 -6.46
CA ILE A 59 2.33 9.99 -7.75
C ILE A 59 3.06 8.84 -8.42
N ALA A 60 2.50 8.34 -9.51
CA ALA A 60 3.03 7.19 -10.24
C ALA A 60 3.33 7.53 -11.70
N PRO A 61 4.23 6.82 -12.38
CA PRO A 61 4.47 6.99 -13.82
C PRO A 61 3.26 6.56 -14.69
N LEU A 62 3.01 7.27 -15.81
CA LEU A 62 1.82 7.04 -16.65
C LEU A 62 1.74 5.65 -17.31
N ASN A 63 2.89 5.04 -17.59
CA ASN A 63 3.02 3.88 -18.47
C ASN A 63 3.55 2.63 -17.75
N ASP A 64 3.46 2.59 -16.42
CA ASP A 64 3.92 1.44 -15.63
C ASP A 64 2.86 1.08 -14.59
N GLU A 65 1.97 0.17 -15.01
CA GLU A 65 0.84 -0.28 -14.21
C GLU A 65 1.32 -1.03 -12.96
N GLN A 66 2.33 -1.89 -13.08
CA GLN A 66 2.86 -2.65 -11.96
C GLN A 66 3.48 -1.71 -10.91
N THR A 67 4.36 -0.79 -11.32
CA THR A 67 4.94 0.20 -10.40
C THR A 67 3.86 1.07 -9.76
N THR A 68 2.78 1.39 -10.49
CA THR A 68 1.67 2.16 -9.91
C THR A 68 0.93 1.36 -8.83
N ILE A 69 0.66 0.07 -9.08
CA ILE A 69 0.02 -0.82 -8.10
C ILE A 69 0.90 -0.93 -6.86
N ASP A 70 2.21 -1.13 -7.02
CA ASP A 70 3.15 -1.26 -5.91
C ASP A 70 3.18 0.01 -5.05
N LEU A 71 3.28 1.19 -5.69
CA LEU A 71 3.25 2.49 -5.00
C LEU A 71 1.93 2.75 -4.27
N VAL A 72 0.80 2.35 -4.86
CA VAL A 72 -0.51 2.49 -4.19
C VAL A 72 -0.61 1.56 -2.99
N ASN A 73 -0.13 0.32 -3.10
CA ASN A 73 -0.10 -0.60 -1.97
C ASN A 73 0.80 -0.10 -0.84
N ASP A 74 2.01 0.37 -1.15
CA ASP A 74 2.92 0.95 -0.18
C ASP A 74 2.29 2.15 0.54
N ALA A 75 1.60 3.03 -0.18
CA ALA A 75 0.91 4.17 0.40
C ALA A 75 -0.25 3.73 1.31
N ILE A 76 -1.05 2.75 0.90
CA ILE A 76 -2.16 2.21 1.72
C ILE A 76 -1.58 1.59 3.00
N PHE A 77 -0.60 0.71 2.89
CA PHE A 77 0.01 0.06 4.05
C PHE A 77 0.67 1.06 5.00
N THR A 78 1.34 2.08 4.47
CA THR A 78 1.91 3.16 5.28
C THR A 78 0.81 3.95 6.00
N TYR A 79 -0.28 4.28 5.31
CA TYR A 79 -1.39 5.05 5.90
C TYR A 79 -2.08 4.32 7.06
N PHE A 80 -2.18 2.99 6.99
CA PHE A 80 -2.77 2.16 8.04
C PHE A 80 -1.73 1.63 9.05
N ASP A 81 -0.54 2.22 9.09
CA ASP A 81 0.56 1.84 9.98
C ASP A 81 0.90 0.34 9.94
N VAL A 82 0.74 -0.28 8.76
CA VAL A 82 1.07 -1.69 8.57
C VAL A 82 2.60 -1.81 8.58
N PRO A 83 3.18 -2.61 9.48
CA PRO A 83 4.61 -2.80 9.56
C PRO A 83 5.18 -3.29 8.23
N ARG A 84 6.32 -2.73 7.82
CA ARG A 84 7.01 -3.08 6.56
C ARG A 84 7.23 -4.58 6.41
N TYR A 85 7.53 -5.29 7.51
CA TYR A 85 7.67 -6.74 7.49
C TYR A 85 6.36 -7.44 7.04
N ILE A 86 5.21 -6.98 7.50
CA ILE A 86 3.90 -7.55 7.12
C ILE A 86 3.55 -7.11 5.70
N ALA A 87 3.75 -5.85 5.35
CA ALA A 87 3.48 -5.32 4.01
C ALA A 87 4.30 -6.03 2.92
N LYS A 88 5.56 -6.40 3.19
CA LYS A 88 6.41 -7.16 2.24
C LYS A 88 6.05 -8.65 2.15
N ASN A 89 5.55 -9.25 3.22
CA ASN A 89 5.29 -10.69 3.30
C ASN A 89 3.80 -11.03 3.14
N THR A 90 2.92 -10.04 2.97
CA THR A 90 1.52 -10.30 2.67
C THR A 90 1.39 -10.69 1.20
N GLU A 91 0.81 -11.86 0.93
CA GLU A 91 0.47 -12.28 -0.43
C GLU A 91 -0.72 -11.46 -0.99
N ASN A 92 -1.44 -10.75 -0.11
CA ASN A 92 -2.66 -10.03 -0.45
C ASN A 92 -2.38 -8.52 -0.61
N HIS A 93 -2.42 -8.07 -1.86
CA HIS A 93 -2.30 -6.67 -2.25
C HIS A 93 -3.67 -6.12 -2.68
N PHE A 94 -3.87 -4.82 -2.55
CA PHE A 94 -4.96 -4.11 -3.18
C PHE A 94 -4.74 -4.09 -4.69
N PHE A 95 -5.73 -4.57 -5.45
CA PHE A 95 -5.71 -4.55 -6.91
C PHE A 95 -6.75 -3.56 -7.45
N PRO A 96 -6.41 -2.79 -8.50
CA PRO A 96 -7.38 -1.90 -9.14
C PRO A 96 -8.42 -2.73 -9.88
N ARG A 97 -9.71 -2.48 -9.65
CA ARG A 97 -10.79 -3.12 -10.43
C ARG A 97 -10.78 -2.70 -11.90
N ASN A 98 -10.44 -1.45 -12.16
CA ASN A 98 -10.37 -0.84 -13.49
C ASN A 98 -9.55 0.45 -13.39
N MET A 99 -8.27 0.40 -13.74
CA MET A 99 -7.42 1.58 -13.74
C MET A 99 -7.61 2.33 -15.06
N LYS A 100 -8.34 3.45 -15.02
CA LYS A 100 -8.50 4.33 -16.19
C LYS A 100 -8.24 5.78 -15.80
N PRO A 101 -7.41 6.50 -16.57
CA PRO A 101 -7.14 7.88 -16.26
C PRO A 101 -8.39 8.77 -16.29
N GLY A 102 -8.49 9.67 -15.31
CA GLY A 102 -9.61 10.60 -15.20
C GLY A 102 -10.90 9.96 -14.70
N LYS A 103 -10.84 8.70 -14.24
CA LYS A 103 -11.97 8.01 -13.61
C LYS A 103 -11.64 7.64 -12.18
N LYS A 104 -12.70 7.51 -11.36
CA LYS A 104 -12.59 6.87 -10.06
C LYS A 104 -12.11 5.43 -10.24
N THR A 105 -11.04 5.09 -9.55
CA THR A 105 -10.46 3.74 -9.54
C THR A 105 -10.64 3.19 -8.14
N GLN A 106 -11.35 2.07 -8.05
CA GLN A 106 -11.51 1.36 -6.79
C GLN A 106 -10.41 0.30 -6.67
N PHE A 107 -9.63 0.39 -5.59
CA PHE A 107 -8.67 -0.62 -5.20
C PHE A 107 -9.34 -1.55 -4.21
N VAL A 108 -9.34 -2.85 -4.51
CA VAL A 108 -10.03 -3.86 -3.71
C VAL A 108 -9.00 -4.80 -3.12
N TYR A 109 -9.14 -5.03 -1.83
CA TYR A 109 -8.40 -6.09 -1.15
C TYR A 109 -9.08 -7.43 -1.46
N PRO A 110 -8.41 -8.38 -2.15
CA PRO A 110 -8.96 -9.70 -2.36
C PRO A 110 -9.19 -10.32 -0.97
N LYS A 111 -10.43 -10.73 -0.69
CA LYS A 111 -10.84 -11.25 0.62
C LYS A 111 -9.82 -12.29 1.12
N GLY A 112 -9.29 -12.05 2.32
CA GLY A 112 -8.70 -13.13 3.13
C GLY A 112 -7.39 -12.82 3.85
N LEU A 113 -7.28 -11.71 4.57
CA LEU A 113 -6.44 -11.67 5.77
C LEU A 113 -7.27 -11.12 6.92
N ALA A 114 -8.07 -12.02 7.52
CA ALA A 114 -8.24 -11.94 8.96
C ALA A 114 -6.85 -12.22 9.53
N PHE A 115 -6.09 -11.17 9.83
CA PHE A 115 -4.97 -11.30 10.74
C PHE A 115 -5.60 -11.70 12.09
N ALA A 116 -5.59 -13.00 12.37
CA ALA A 116 -6.16 -13.63 13.55
C ALA A 116 -5.05 -14.10 14.49
#